data_AF-A0A7L2RYU6-F1
#
_entry.id   AF-A0A7L2RYU6-F1
#
_cell.length_a   1.000
_cell.length_b   1.000
_cell.length_c   1.000
_cell.angle_alpha   90.00
_cell.angle_beta   90.00
_cell.angle_gamma   90.00
#
_symmetry.space_group_name_H-M   'P 1'
#
loop_
_entity.id
_entity.type
_entity.pdbx_description
1 polymer ?
#
loop_
_entity_poly.entity_id
_entity_poly.type
_entity_poly.pdbx_seq_one_letter_code
_entity_poly.pdbx_strand_id
1 'polypeptide(L)'
;VPPEKPVNITCWSKNMKDLTCKWAPGTEGETFLPTNYTLKYKLRWYGRDNTCQEYHTAGPYSCHIPKDLALFTPYEIWVEASNRLGVAVSDVVMLDILDVVTTDPPSDVHVSRVGDLEDQLSVRWSSPTALKDFFFQAKYQIQYRVEDSSEWKVGRHYWCRCGIPNRAGAAAPISSPLQVVDDVGNQTSCRLAGLRPGTVYFVQVRCNPFSSYGSKKAGIWSDWSNPTAASTPRSERSAGGCDPKGGEQNTTLRRELKQFFGWVKKHAYGCSNLGIKLYDQWRVWLQKSHKTRNQVGKEP
;
A
#
# COMPACT_ATOMS: atom_id res chain seq x y z
N VAL A 1 -45.79 -9.67 -7.43
CA VAL A 1 -45.91 -8.50 -6.53
C VAL A 1 -45.17 -7.31 -7.13
N PRO A 2 -45.47 -6.04 -6.76
CA PRO A 2 -44.60 -4.89 -7.11
C PRO A 2 -43.15 -5.14 -6.64
N PRO A 3 -42.15 -4.42 -7.18
CA PRO A 3 -40.76 -4.68 -6.83
C PRO A 3 -40.52 -4.45 -5.34
N GLU A 4 -39.61 -5.20 -4.73
CA GLU A 4 -39.22 -4.94 -3.36
C GLU A 4 -38.41 -3.64 -3.28
N LYS A 5 -38.47 -2.96 -2.12
CA LYS A 5 -37.68 -1.75 -1.92
C LYS A 5 -36.19 -2.09 -1.91
N PRO A 6 -35.34 -1.34 -2.64
CA PRO A 6 -33.89 -1.50 -2.55
C PRO A 6 -33.37 -1.20 -1.14
N VAL A 7 -32.32 -1.90 -0.72
CA VAL A 7 -31.72 -1.78 0.61
C VAL A 7 -30.20 -1.67 0.53
N ASN A 8 -29.55 -1.36 1.66
CA ASN A 8 -28.08 -1.31 1.79
C ASN A 8 -27.42 -0.36 0.78
N ILE A 9 -27.94 0.87 0.68
CA ILE A 9 -27.29 1.90 -0.13
C ILE A 9 -25.98 2.29 0.56
N THR A 10 -24.86 2.03 -0.11
CA THR A 10 -23.52 2.38 0.34
C THR A 10 -22.83 3.22 -0.72
N CYS A 11 -22.27 4.36 -0.34
CA CYS A 11 -21.57 5.25 -1.25
C CYS A 11 -20.13 5.49 -0.78
N TRP A 12 -19.24 5.75 -1.73
CA TRP A 12 -17.87 6.17 -1.48
C TRP A 12 -17.42 7.18 -2.53
N SER A 13 -16.53 8.08 -2.12
CA SER A 13 -15.95 9.09 -2.99
C SER A 13 -14.46 8.84 -3.11
N LYS A 14 -13.96 8.60 -4.33
CA LYS A 14 -12.52 8.43 -4.53
C LYS A 14 -11.86 9.79 -4.70
N ASN A 15 -10.95 10.12 -3.80
CA ASN A 15 -10.18 11.37 -3.83
C ASN A 15 -11.06 12.65 -3.93
N MET A 16 -12.29 12.61 -3.41
CA MET A 16 -13.29 13.72 -3.48
C MET A 16 -13.68 14.17 -4.88
N LYS A 17 -13.38 13.39 -5.92
CA LYS A 17 -13.62 13.80 -7.32
C LYS A 17 -14.94 13.28 -7.88
N ASP A 18 -15.42 12.20 -7.31
CA ASP A 18 -16.59 11.47 -7.76
C ASP A 18 -17.39 10.93 -6.57
N LEU A 19 -18.60 10.47 -6.83
CA LEU A 19 -19.37 9.73 -5.85
C LEU A 19 -19.93 8.47 -6.52
N THR A 20 -19.55 7.32 -6.00
CA THR A 20 -20.06 6.03 -6.48
C THR A 20 -20.92 5.41 -5.40
N CYS A 21 -22.12 4.98 -5.77
CA CYS A 21 -23.07 4.35 -4.87
C CYS A 21 -23.44 2.95 -5.36
N LYS A 22 -23.70 2.05 -4.42
CA LYS A 22 -24.17 0.68 -4.61
C LYS A 22 -25.38 0.41 -3.76
N TRP A 23 -26.26 -0.47 -4.22
CA TRP A 23 -27.42 -0.94 -3.46
C TRP A 23 -27.66 -2.43 -3.72
N ALA A 24 -28.42 -3.05 -2.81
CA ALA A 24 -28.96 -4.39 -3.02
C ALA A 24 -30.39 -4.27 -3.57
N PRO A 25 -30.78 -5.08 -4.57
CA PRO A 25 -32.09 -5.02 -5.21
C PRO A 25 -33.29 -5.46 -4.34
N GLY A 26 -33.10 -5.79 -3.06
CA GLY A 26 -34.07 -6.48 -2.19
C GLY A 26 -33.74 -7.97 -2.04
N THR A 27 -34.62 -8.76 -1.43
CA THR A 27 -34.55 -10.24 -1.54
C THR A 27 -34.78 -10.66 -2.99
N GLU A 28 -34.40 -11.89 -3.38
CA GLU A 28 -34.73 -12.48 -4.70
C GLU A 28 -36.25 -12.78 -4.83
N GLY A 29 -37.08 -11.82 -4.41
CA GLY A 29 -38.52 -11.90 -4.31
C GLY A 29 -39.21 -11.73 -5.66
N GLU A 30 -39.52 -12.87 -6.27
CA GLU A 30 -40.82 -13.16 -6.90
C GLU A 30 -41.25 -12.40 -8.16
N THR A 31 -40.38 -11.64 -8.82
CA THR A 31 -40.69 -11.20 -10.18
C THR A 31 -39.59 -11.62 -11.15
N PHE A 32 -39.88 -12.62 -12.00
CA PHE A 32 -39.15 -12.92 -13.23
C PHE A 32 -39.21 -11.78 -14.26
N LEU A 33 -39.40 -10.54 -13.80
CA LEU A 33 -39.65 -9.37 -14.60
C LEU A 33 -38.44 -8.44 -14.51
N PRO A 34 -38.01 -7.88 -15.65
CA PRO A 34 -36.93 -6.91 -15.64
C PRO A 34 -37.37 -5.70 -14.82
N THR A 35 -36.62 -5.42 -13.75
CA THR A 35 -36.83 -4.27 -12.87
C THR A 35 -35.73 -3.26 -13.13
N ASN A 36 -36.13 -2.01 -13.39
CA ASN A 36 -35.21 -0.91 -13.61
C ASN A 36 -34.95 -0.19 -12.28
N TYR A 37 -33.69 0.12 -12.00
CA TYR A 37 -33.27 0.80 -10.78
C TYR A 37 -32.71 2.16 -11.14
N THR A 38 -33.32 3.20 -10.58
CA THR A 38 -32.94 4.59 -10.84
C THR A 38 -32.42 5.23 -9.56
N LEU A 39 -31.14 5.60 -9.53
CA LEU A 39 -30.56 6.30 -8.40
C LEU A 39 -30.84 7.80 -8.53
N LYS A 40 -31.43 8.36 -7.48
CA LYS A 40 -31.77 9.77 -7.33
C LYS A 40 -30.93 10.41 -6.24
N TYR A 41 -30.58 11.68 -6.43
CA TYR A 41 -29.81 12.42 -5.44
C TYR A 41 -30.10 13.92 -5.49
N LYS A 42 -29.96 14.60 -4.35
CA LYS A 42 -30.01 16.06 -4.26
C LYS A 42 -29.22 16.58 -3.07
N LEU A 43 -28.87 17.86 -3.12
CA LEU A 43 -28.41 18.58 -1.93
C LEU A 43 -29.59 18.82 -0.99
N ARG A 44 -29.40 18.56 0.31
CA ARG A 44 -30.46 18.64 1.32
C ARG A 44 -31.26 19.95 1.32
N TRP A 45 -30.58 21.09 1.17
CA TRP A 45 -31.18 22.41 1.40
C TRP A 45 -31.61 23.15 0.13
N TYR A 46 -30.86 22.96 -0.96
CA TYR A 46 -31.02 23.75 -2.19
C TYR A 46 -30.96 22.88 -3.46
N GLY A 47 -30.99 21.56 -3.30
CA GLY A 47 -30.86 20.61 -4.39
C GLY A 47 -32.19 20.34 -5.07
N ARG A 48 -32.18 20.35 -6.41
CA ARG A 48 -33.22 19.69 -7.20
C ARG A 48 -32.94 18.20 -7.29
N ASP A 49 -33.99 17.42 -7.51
CA ASP A 49 -33.86 15.98 -7.74
C ASP A 49 -33.05 15.74 -9.02
N ASN A 50 -31.88 15.12 -8.87
CA ASN A 50 -31.05 14.68 -9.98
C ASN A 50 -31.18 13.18 -10.15
N THR A 51 -30.93 12.71 -11.37
CA THR A 51 -30.93 11.28 -11.69
C THR A 51 -29.56 10.90 -12.20
N CYS A 52 -28.98 9.87 -11.57
CA CYS A 52 -27.68 9.36 -11.98
C CYS A 52 -27.78 8.77 -13.40
N GLN A 53 -26.73 8.96 -14.22
CA GLN A 53 -26.71 8.59 -15.63
C GLN A 53 -25.72 7.43 -15.92
N GLU A 54 -24.68 7.27 -15.10
CA GLU A 54 -23.61 6.31 -15.35
C GLU A 54 -23.76 5.07 -14.46
N TYR A 55 -24.55 4.11 -14.93
CA TYR A 55 -24.79 2.85 -14.22
C TYR A 55 -23.72 1.79 -14.51
N HIS A 56 -23.64 0.81 -13.62
CA HIS A 56 -22.80 -0.39 -13.74
C HIS A 56 -21.28 -0.16 -13.70
N THR A 57 -20.85 1.02 -13.29
CA THR A 57 -19.43 1.41 -13.19
C THR A 57 -18.64 0.62 -12.16
N ALA A 58 -19.30 0.12 -11.11
CA ALA A 58 -18.69 -0.68 -10.06
C ALA A 58 -19.35 -2.08 -9.95
N GLY A 59 -19.91 -2.59 -11.04
CA GLY A 59 -20.66 -3.85 -11.08
C GLY A 59 -22.18 -3.65 -11.07
N PRO A 60 -22.98 -4.73 -10.94
CA PRO A 60 -24.44 -4.60 -10.96
C PRO A 60 -24.94 -3.72 -9.81
N TYR A 61 -26.06 -3.03 -10.04
CA TYR A 61 -26.71 -2.16 -9.04
C TYR A 61 -25.77 -1.09 -8.45
N SER A 62 -25.01 -0.46 -9.34
CA SER A 62 -24.13 0.65 -9.00
C SER A 62 -24.34 1.84 -9.92
N CYS A 63 -24.08 3.04 -9.41
CA CYS A 63 -24.11 4.26 -10.19
C CYS A 63 -22.98 5.22 -9.82
N HIS A 64 -22.42 5.88 -10.83
CA HIS A 64 -21.38 6.90 -10.71
C HIS A 64 -21.97 8.28 -10.96
N ILE A 65 -21.80 9.17 -9.99
CA ILE A 65 -22.19 10.57 -10.09
C ILE A 65 -20.91 11.36 -10.43
N PRO A 66 -20.77 11.83 -11.68
CA PRO A 66 -19.59 12.59 -12.09
C PRO A 66 -19.55 13.98 -11.44
N LYS A 67 -18.41 14.66 -11.66
CA LYS A 67 -17.82 15.86 -11.01
C LYS A 67 -18.75 17.02 -10.63
N ASP A 68 -18.17 18.01 -9.93
CA ASP A 68 -18.81 19.21 -9.36
C ASP A 68 -19.67 18.95 -8.13
N LEU A 69 -19.23 17.97 -7.33
CA LEU A 69 -19.83 17.70 -6.04
C LEU A 69 -19.64 18.89 -5.08
N ALA A 70 -20.75 19.43 -4.59
CA ALA A 70 -20.74 20.42 -3.53
C ALA A 70 -20.27 19.79 -2.20
N LEU A 71 -19.17 20.29 -1.66
CA LEU A 71 -18.66 19.91 -0.34
C LEU A 71 -19.43 20.67 0.77
N PHE A 72 -19.38 20.15 2.00
CA PHE A 72 -20.03 20.74 3.21
C PHE A 72 -21.56 20.79 3.21
N THR A 73 -22.19 20.31 2.15
CA THR A 73 -23.65 20.16 2.08
C THR A 73 -23.99 18.68 1.98
N PRO A 74 -24.74 18.12 2.95
CA PRO A 74 -25.10 16.72 2.88
C PRO A 74 -26.05 16.46 1.70
N TYR A 75 -25.84 15.33 1.06
CA TYR A 75 -26.69 14.79 0.00
C TYR A 75 -27.77 13.91 0.60
N GLU A 76 -28.95 13.95 -0.02
CA GLU A 76 -29.99 12.95 0.13
C GLU A 76 -29.93 12.02 -1.08
N ILE A 77 -29.82 10.71 -0.85
CA ILE A 77 -29.68 9.70 -1.91
C ILE A 77 -30.71 8.60 -1.69
N TRP A 78 -31.42 8.22 -2.75
CA TRP A 78 -32.37 7.11 -2.73
C TRP A 78 -32.42 6.40 -4.08
N VAL A 79 -32.98 5.19 -4.10
CA VAL A 79 -33.12 4.38 -5.32
C VAL A 79 -34.59 4.04 -5.53
N GLU A 80 -35.05 4.26 -6.76
CA GLU A 80 -36.38 3.90 -7.23
C GLU A 80 -36.29 2.61 -8.06
N ALA A 81 -36.92 1.54 -7.60
CA ALA A 81 -37.10 0.30 -8.35
C ALA A 81 -38.46 0.34 -9.06
N SER A 82 -38.47 0.18 -10.37
CA SER A 82 -39.67 0.27 -11.20
C SER A 82 -39.79 -0.94 -12.12
N ASN A 83 -40.97 -1.55 -12.13
CA ASN A 83 -41.35 -2.58 -13.09
C ASN A 83 -42.82 -2.38 -13.52
N ARG A 84 -43.33 -3.25 -14.40
CA ARG A 84 -44.71 -3.17 -14.90
C ARG A 84 -45.81 -3.28 -13.83
N LEU A 85 -45.48 -3.76 -12.63
CA LEU A 85 -46.42 -3.97 -11.52
C LEU A 85 -46.41 -2.82 -10.51
N GLY A 86 -45.43 -1.92 -10.56
CA GLY A 86 -45.37 -0.77 -9.68
C GLY A 86 -43.96 -0.23 -9.45
N VAL A 87 -43.87 0.67 -8.49
CA VAL A 87 -42.64 1.35 -8.07
C VAL A 87 -42.45 1.15 -6.57
N ALA A 88 -41.22 0.87 -6.17
CA ALA A 88 -40.79 0.84 -4.77
C ALA A 88 -39.57 1.74 -4.58
N VAL A 89 -39.53 2.43 -3.44
CA VAL A 89 -38.49 3.43 -3.13
C VAL A 89 -37.74 2.97 -1.89
N SER A 90 -36.41 3.08 -1.93
CA SER A 90 -35.55 2.79 -0.79
C SER A 90 -35.75 3.81 0.34
N ASP A 91 -35.20 3.51 1.50
CA ASP A 91 -35.01 4.54 2.52
C ASP A 91 -33.98 5.58 2.02
N VAL A 92 -34.13 6.84 2.47
CA VAL A 92 -33.25 7.95 2.06
C VAL A 92 -31.98 7.94 2.90
N VAL A 93 -30.82 7.90 2.25
CA VAL A 93 -29.51 7.99 2.89
C VAL A 93 -29.01 9.43 2.87
N MET A 94 -28.69 9.94 4.06
CA MET A 94 -28.01 11.22 4.25
C MET A 94 -26.50 11.01 4.23
N LEU A 95 -25.80 11.77 3.39
CA LEU A 95 -24.38 11.56 3.13
C LEU A 95 -23.62 12.89 3.06
N ASP A 96 -22.63 13.08 3.93
CA ASP A 96 -21.57 14.06 3.67
C ASP A 96 -20.45 13.38 2.89
N ILE A 97 -19.99 13.99 1.81
CA ILE A 97 -18.89 13.45 1.00
C ILE A 97 -17.64 13.26 1.85
N LEU A 98 -17.40 14.17 2.80
CA LEU A 98 -16.22 14.12 3.68
C LEU A 98 -16.20 12.87 4.57
N ASP A 99 -17.36 12.26 4.84
CA ASP A 99 -17.49 11.06 5.68
C ASP A 99 -17.27 9.75 4.91
N VAL A 100 -17.35 9.77 3.58
CA VAL A 100 -17.24 8.57 2.72
C VAL A 100 -16.08 8.63 1.74
N VAL A 101 -15.10 9.48 2.02
CA VAL A 101 -13.88 9.54 1.23
C VAL A 101 -13.07 8.25 1.39
N THR A 102 -12.61 7.75 0.26
CA THR A 102 -11.49 6.80 0.15
C THR A 102 -10.40 7.45 -0.71
N THR A 103 -9.15 7.05 -0.51
CA THR A 103 -8.02 7.52 -1.30
C THR A 103 -7.31 6.36 -1.97
N ASP A 104 -6.47 6.68 -2.95
CA ASP A 104 -5.46 5.72 -3.41
C ASP A 104 -4.56 5.28 -2.23
N PRO A 105 -4.02 4.05 -2.27
CA PRO A 105 -3.07 3.59 -1.26
C PRO A 105 -1.81 4.49 -1.22
N PRO A 106 -1.08 4.55 -0.10
CA PRO A 106 0.19 5.24 -0.02
C PRO A 106 1.18 4.75 -1.10
N SER A 107 1.83 5.70 -1.78
CA SER A 107 2.85 5.41 -2.80
C SER A 107 4.25 5.39 -2.21
N ASP A 108 5.25 5.00 -3.02
CA ASP A 108 6.69 5.07 -2.68
C ASP A 108 7.06 4.39 -1.36
N VAL A 109 6.42 3.25 -1.08
CA VAL A 109 6.70 2.48 0.13
C VAL A 109 8.12 1.92 0.06
N HIS A 110 9.00 2.44 0.91
CA HIS A 110 10.39 2.08 0.99
C HIS A 110 10.72 1.50 2.36
N VAL A 111 11.38 0.34 2.38
CA VAL A 111 11.81 -0.33 3.61
C VAL A 111 13.34 -0.39 3.64
N SER A 112 13.94 0.04 4.74
CA SER A 112 15.38 0.16 4.90
C SER A 112 15.83 -0.30 6.27
N ARG A 113 17.09 -0.75 6.38
CA ARG A 113 17.71 -1.10 7.66
C ARG A 113 17.93 0.15 8.51
N VAL A 114 17.87 0.00 9.83
CA VAL A 114 18.20 1.06 10.78
C VAL A 114 19.60 0.80 11.32
N GLY A 115 20.62 1.25 10.58
CA GLY A 115 22.02 0.92 10.88
C GLY A 115 22.22 -0.61 10.92
N ASP A 116 22.88 -1.08 11.97
CA ASP A 116 23.19 -2.50 12.20
C ASP A 116 22.18 -3.19 13.15
N LEU A 117 21.04 -2.56 13.43
CA LEU A 117 20.01 -3.14 14.28
C LEU A 117 19.35 -4.35 13.60
N GLU A 118 19.61 -5.53 14.14
CA GLU A 118 19.18 -6.83 13.62
C GLU A 118 17.68 -7.10 13.79
N ASP A 119 17.00 -6.34 14.64
CA ASP A 119 15.59 -6.51 14.97
C ASP A 119 14.70 -5.37 14.46
N GLN A 120 15.25 -4.43 13.66
CA GLN A 120 14.54 -3.22 13.24
C GLN A 120 14.62 -2.91 11.75
N LEU A 121 13.51 -2.40 11.21
CA LEU A 121 13.40 -1.84 9.86
C LEU A 121 12.69 -0.49 9.90
N SER A 122 13.16 0.47 9.09
CA SER A 122 12.49 1.75 8.84
C SER A 122 11.65 1.64 7.58
N VAL A 123 10.36 1.93 7.72
CA VAL A 123 9.37 2.01 6.63
C VAL A 123 9.09 3.48 6.36
N ARG A 124 9.11 3.90 5.10
CA ARG A 124 8.74 5.24 4.64
C ARG A 124 7.76 5.13 3.48
N TRP A 125 6.90 6.12 3.29
CA TRP A 125 5.93 6.20 2.20
C TRP A 125 5.68 7.64 1.78
N SER A 126 4.85 7.83 0.77
CA SER A 126 4.31 9.12 0.33
C SER A 126 2.80 9.16 0.63
N SER A 127 2.31 10.32 1.08
CA SER A 127 0.87 10.49 1.28
C SER A 127 0.15 10.63 -0.07
N PRO A 128 -1.05 10.03 -0.22
CA PRO A 128 -1.90 10.26 -1.38
C PRO A 128 -2.16 11.76 -1.60
N THR A 129 -2.14 12.20 -2.85
CA THR A 129 -2.29 13.63 -3.20
C THR A 129 -3.60 14.23 -2.69
N ALA A 130 -4.68 13.45 -2.63
CA ALA A 130 -5.98 13.89 -2.10
C ALA A 130 -5.95 14.27 -0.60
N LEU A 131 -4.92 13.83 0.14
CA LEU A 131 -4.72 14.17 1.55
C LEU A 131 -3.87 15.42 1.75
N LYS A 132 -3.34 16.02 0.67
CA LYS A 132 -2.59 17.28 0.75
C LYS A 132 -3.50 18.49 0.89
N ASP A 133 -4.80 18.32 0.64
CA ASP A 133 -5.80 19.35 0.87
C ASP A 133 -6.09 19.50 2.37
N PHE A 134 -6.29 20.74 2.83
CA PHE A 134 -6.42 21.10 4.25
C PHE A 134 -7.62 20.46 4.99
N PHE A 135 -8.47 19.72 4.28
CA PHE A 135 -9.69 19.12 4.81
C PHE A 135 -9.47 17.77 5.49
N PHE A 136 -8.35 17.09 5.24
CA PHE A 136 -8.14 15.72 5.70
C PHE A 136 -6.88 15.53 6.51
N GLN A 137 -7.01 14.68 7.53
CA GLN A 137 -5.90 13.98 8.15
C GLN A 137 -6.04 12.50 7.83
N ALA A 138 -4.98 11.73 8.04
CA ALA A 138 -4.97 10.31 7.67
C ALA A 138 -4.33 9.45 8.75
N LYS A 139 -5.02 8.37 9.11
CA LYS A 139 -4.43 7.30 9.90
C LYS A 139 -3.81 6.28 8.96
N TYR A 140 -2.66 5.74 9.33
CA TYR A 140 -1.99 4.70 8.55
C TYR A 140 -1.99 3.39 9.30
N GLN A 141 -2.10 2.29 8.57
CA GLN A 141 -1.92 0.95 9.10
C GLN A 141 -0.85 0.23 8.31
N ILE A 142 0.03 -0.48 9.02
CA ILE A 142 1.13 -1.25 8.45
C ILE A 142 0.91 -2.72 8.77
N GLN A 143 1.10 -3.57 7.77
CA GLN A 143 1.19 -5.01 7.95
C GLN A 143 2.50 -5.54 7.37
N TYR A 144 3.02 -6.60 7.98
CA TYR A 144 4.24 -7.25 7.55
C TYR A 144 4.11 -8.76 7.65
N ARG A 145 4.86 -9.46 6.81
CA ARG A 145 5.00 -10.92 6.88
C ARG A 145 6.41 -11.33 6.52
N VAL A 146 6.81 -12.52 6.94
CA VAL A 146 8.06 -13.13 6.45
C VAL A 146 7.80 -13.81 5.10
N GLU A 147 8.87 -14.01 4.32
CA GLU A 147 8.80 -14.66 3.01
C GLU A 147 8.08 -16.02 3.06
N ASP A 148 8.45 -16.86 4.03
CA ASP A 148 7.91 -18.22 4.20
C ASP A 148 6.51 -18.27 4.84
N SER A 149 5.89 -17.13 5.11
CA SER A 149 4.56 -17.03 5.74
C SER A 149 3.55 -16.42 4.77
N SER A 150 2.38 -17.03 4.68
CA SER A 150 1.20 -16.44 4.04
C SER A 150 0.44 -15.50 4.97
N GLU A 151 0.64 -15.61 6.29
CA GLU A 151 -0.05 -14.78 7.27
C GLU A 151 0.57 -13.39 7.42
N TRP A 152 -0.27 -12.37 7.33
CA TRP A 152 0.08 -10.97 7.59
C TRP A 152 -0.08 -10.63 9.06
N LYS A 153 0.96 -10.04 9.65
CA LYS A 153 0.93 -9.47 10.99
C LYS A 153 0.72 -7.98 10.90
N VAL A 154 -0.34 -7.49 11.54
CA VAL A 154 -0.56 -6.05 11.71
C VAL A 154 0.43 -5.52 12.74
N GLY A 155 1.11 -4.41 12.47
CA GLY A 155 1.99 -3.75 13.44
C GLY A 155 1.17 -3.18 14.59
N ARG A 156 1.00 -3.92 15.69
CA ARG A 156 0.13 -3.54 16.81
C ARG A 156 0.79 -2.65 17.88
N HIS A 157 2.11 -2.42 17.82
CA HIS A 157 2.87 -1.76 18.92
C HIS A 157 3.96 -0.76 18.48
N TYR A 158 3.90 -0.21 17.26
CA TYR A 158 4.98 0.68 16.79
C TYR A 158 4.54 2.13 16.76
N TRP A 159 5.16 2.92 17.63
CA TRP A 159 5.03 4.37 17.70
C TRP A 159 5.45 5.01 16.37
N CYS A 160 4.51 5.55 15.59
CA CYS A 160 4.79 6.69 14.73
C CYS A 160 5.03 7.90 15.64
N ARG A 161 6.17 7.96 16.35
CA ARG A 161 6.51 9.13 17.19
C ARG A 161 7.17 10.19 16.32
N CYS A 162 6.60 11.39 16.35
CA CYS A 162 7.24 12.63 15.92
C CYS A 162 8.60 12.82 16.58
N GLY A 163 9.55 13.36 15.82
CA GLY A 163 10.80 13.86 16.36
C GLY A 163 10.53 14.88 17.46
N ILE A 164 10.85 14.49 18.69
CA ILE A 164 11.29 15.39 19.75
C ILE A 164 12.80 15.11 19.87
N PRO A 165 13.69 16.13 19.88
CA PRO A 165 15.09 15.90 20.13
C PRO A 165 15.24 15.32 21.55
N ASN A 166 16.06 14.28 21.68
CA ASN A 166 16.50 13.61 22.91
C ASN A 166 16.03 14.26 24.23
N ARG A 167 15.08 13.62 24.91
CA ARG A 167 15.10 13.57 26.37
C ARG A 167 15.12 12.12 26.80
N ALA A 168 16.27 11.71 27.31
CA ALA A 168 16.50 10.39 27.87
C ALA A 168 15.54 10.11 29.03
N GLY A 169 15.06 8.86 29.11
CA GLY A 169 14.51 8.29 30.35
C GLY A 169 13.00 8.36 30.52
N ALA A 170 12.25 7.51 29.82
CA ALA A 170 10.98 7.00 30.33
C ALA A 170 10.67 5.64 29.67
N ALA A 171 10.88 4.55 30.42
CA ALA A 171 10.36 3.23 30.07
C ALA A 171 8.84 3.24 30.31
N ALA A 172 8.05 2.85 29.31
CA ALA A 172 6.61 2.67 29.46
C ALA A 172 6.29 1.28 30.04
N PRO A 173 5.32 1.15 30.95
CA PRO A 173 4.96 -0.13 31.58
C PRO A 173 4.21 -1.08 30.64
N ILE A 174 4.33 -2.38 30.91
CA ILE A 174 3.94 -3.52 30.05
C ILE A 174 2.46 -3.93 30.17
N SER A 175 1.60 -3.19 30.87
CA SER A 175 0.20 -3.61 31.05
C SER A 175 -0.79 -2.45 31.02
N SER A 176 -1.24 -2.10 29.80
CA SER A 176 -2.43 -1.27 29.61
C SER A 176 -3.31 -1.88 28.50
N PRO A 177 -4.65 -1.91 28.64
CA PRO A 177 -5.55 -2.43 27.61
C PRO A 177 -5.49 -1.58 26.34
N LEU A 178 -5.79 -2.22 25.20
CA LEU A 178 -5.89 -1.64 23.85
C LEU A 178 -6.44 -0.21 23.86
N GLN A 179 -5.55 0.76 23.71
CA GLN A 179 -5.89 2.07 23.18
C GLN A 179 -5.23 2.18 21.81
N VAL A 180 -6.06 2.25 20.77
CA VAL A 180 -5.65 2.83 19.49
C VAL A 180 -5.36 4.29 19.80
N VAL A 181 -4.09 4.63 20.02
CA VAL A 181 -3.71 6.01 20.25
C VAL A 181 -3.87 6.75 18.93
N ASP A 182 -4.87 7.61 18.93
CA ASP A 182 -5.18 8.65 17.96
C ASP A 182 -4.01 9.63 17.77
N ASP A 183 -4.03 10.30 16.62
CA ASP A 183 -3.07 11.29 16.10
C ASP A 183 -1.75 10.75 15.51
N VAL A 184 -1.86 10.24 14.29
CA VAL A 184 -0.75 10.29 13.32
C VAL A 184 -1.09 11.39 12.33
N GLY A 185 -0.44 12.55 12.45
CA GLY A 185 -0.53 13.62 11.44
C GLY A 185 0.08 13.21 10.09
N ASN A 186 0.62 14.16 9.33
CA ASN A 186 1.28 13.97 8.02
C ASN A 186 2.58 13.13 8.03
N GLN A 187 2.76 12.24 8.99
CA GLN A 187 3.94 11.40 9.06
C GLN A 187 3.87 10.25 8.09
N THR A 188 4.92 10.15 7.27
CA THR A 188 5.03 9.10 6.27
C THR A 188 6.16 8.13 6.56
N SER A 189 6.45 7.89 7.85
CA SER A 189 7.48 6.93 8.26
C SER A 189 7.21 6.26 9.61
N CYS A 190 7.61 5.00 9.74
CA CYS A 190 7.50 4.20 10.97
C CYS A 190 8.71 3.27 11.14
N ARG A 191 9.04 2.89 12.38
CA ARG A 191 10.04 1.85 12.68
C ARG A 191 9.36 0.58 13.15
N LEU A 192 9.55 -0.52 12.41
CA LEU A 192 9.18 -1.86 12.84
C LEU A 192 10.30 -2.42 13.71
N ALA A 193 9.97 -2.95 14.88
CA ALA A 193 10.92 -3.49 15.87
C ALA A 193 10.54 -4.92 16.31
N GLY A 194 11.43 -5.64 16.98
CA GLY A 194 11.16 -7.02 17.41
C GLY A 194 11.07 -8.01 16.23
N LEU A 195 11.77 -7.71 15.14
CA LEU A 195 11.89 -8.58 13.99
C LEU A 195 12.98 -9.63 14.22
N ARG A 196 12.85 -10.80 13.58
CA ARG A 196 13.92 -11.81 13.57
C ARG A 196 15.13 -11.33 12.75
N PRO A 197 16.37 -11.50 13.24
CA PRO A 197 17.59 -11.28 12.46
C PRO A 197 17.65 -12.12 11.19
N GLY A 198 18.37 -11.62 10.18
CA GLY A 198 18.67 -12.34 8.94
C GLY A 198 17.45 -12.78 8.14
N THR A 199 16.30 -12.15 8.34
CA THR A 199 15.00 -12.58 7.80
C THR A 199 14.49 -11.55 6.80
N VAL A 200 13.92 -12.02 5.69
CA VAL A 200 13.27 -11.18 4.68
C VAL A 200 11.81 -10.92 5.08
N TYR A 201 11.43 -9.65 5.12
CA TYR A 201 10.07 -9.19 5.41
C TYR A 201 9.47 -8.49 4.20
N PHE A 202 8.21 -8.80 3.92
CA PHE A 202 7.35 -8.02 3.05
C PHE A 202 6.49 -7.09 3.90
N VAL A 203 6.37 -5.82 3.51
CA VAL A 203 5.62 -4.79 4.23
C VAL A 203 4.65 -4.10 3.30
N GLN A 204 3.45 -3.82 3.79
CA GLN A 204 2.42 -3.03 3.11
C GLN A 204 1.87 -1.95 4.04
N VAL A 205 1.42 -0.85 3.45
CA VAL A 205 0.82 0.29 4.16
C VAL A 205 -0.51 0.63 3.51
N ARG A 206 -1.50 1.00 4.31
CA ARG A 206 -2.77 1.59 3.85
C ARG A 206 -3.13 2.80 4.69
N CYS A 207 -4.01 3.66 4.19
CA CYS A 207 -4.45 4.86 4.89
C CYS A 207 -5.97 4.92 5.05
N ASN A 208 -6.43 5.68 6.04
CA ASN A 208 -7.82 6.00 6.25
C ASN A 208 -7.95 7.53 6.42
N PRO A 209 -8.55 8.23 5.44
CA PRO A 209 -8.83 9.65 5.56
C PRO A 209 -9.88 9.90 6.64
N PHE A 210 -9.69 10.90 7.47
CA PHE A 210 -10.75 11.44 8.30
C PHE A 210 -10.78 12.96 8.18
N SER A 211 -11.98 13.51 8.12
CA SER A 211 -12.15 14.94 7.94
C SER A 211 -11.77 15.68 9.21
N SER A 212 -11.02 16.78 9.06
CA SER A 212 -10.79 17.75 10.14
C SER A 212 -12.03 18.64 10.38
N TYR A 213 -12.96 18.69 9.42
CA TYR A 213 -14.19 19.48 9.44
C TYR A 213 -15.43 18.57 9.35
N GLY A 214 -16.43 18.76 10.22
CA GLY A 214 -17.69 18.00 10.17
C GLY A 214 -17.72 16.81 11.14
N SER A 215 -18.26 15.67 10.70
CA SER A 215 -18.37 14.49 11.55
C SER A 215 -16.97 13.90 11.79
N LYS A 216 -16.59 13.65 13.05
CA LYS A 216 -15.29 13.04 13.38
C LYS A 216 -15.21 11.55 13.00
N LYS A 217 -16.01 11.10 12.04
CA LYS A 217 -16.00 9.72 11.57
C LYS A 217 -14.77 9.49 10.70
N ALA A 218 -14.11 8.37 10.93
CA ALA A 218 -13.08 7.89 10.00
C ALA A 218 -13.77 7.48 8.69
N GLY A 219 -13.17 7.85 7.57
CA GLY A 219 -13.60 7.44 6.25
C GLY A 219 -13.28 5.97 5.98
N ILE A 220 -13.18 5.63 4.70
CA ILE A 220 -13.00 4.24 4.26
C ILE A 220 -11.49 3.96 4.11
N TRP A 221 -11.04 2.82 4.62
CA TRP A 221 -9.65 2.39 4.42
C TRP A 221 -9.35 2.22 2.93
N SER A 222 -8.20 2.75 2.50
CA SER A 222 -7.66 2.47 1.17
C SER A 222 -7.33 0.99 1.03
N ASP A 223 -7.12 0.57 -0.22
CA ASP A 223 -6.43 -0.67 -0.50
C ASP A 223 -5.03 -0.68 0.14
N TRP A 224 -4.42 -1.87 0.22
CA TRP A 224 -3.03 -2.00 0.63
C TRP A 224 -2.10 -1.55 -0.50
N SER A 225 -0.99 -0.89 -0.14
CA SER A 225 0.10 -0.61 -1.07
C SER A 225 0.68 -1.89 -1.66
N ASN A 226 1.45 -1.74 -2.74
CA ASN A 226 2.29 -2.82 -3.22
C ASN A 226 3.25 -3.30 -2.10
N PRO A 227 3.48 -4.62 -1.98
CA PRO A 227 4.37 -5.16 -0.97
C PRO A 227 5.83 -4.83 -1.29
N THR A 228 6.52 -4.23 -0.32
CA THR A 228 7.96 -3.90 -0.42
C THR A 228 8.76 -4.81 0.49
N ALA A 229 9.86 -5.37 -0.02
CA ALA A 229 10.71 -6.30 0.71
C ALA A 229 11.98 -5.65 1.26
N ALA A 230 12.39 -6.06 2.46
CA ALA A 230 13.73 -5.79 3.00
C ALA A 230 14.15 -6.91 3.98
N SER A 231 15.46 -7.06 4.16
CA SER A 231 16.02 -8.02 5.12
C SER A 231 16.63 -7.34 6.33
N THR A 232 16.38 -7.90 7.50
CA THR A 232 17.10 -7.53 8.72
C THR A 232 18.57 -8.01 8.67
N PRO A 233 19.51 -7.27 9.28
CA PRO A 233 20.88 -7.75 9.48
C PRO A 233 20.92 -9.14 10.13
N ARG A 234 21.93 -9.95 9.78
CA ARG A 234 22.18 -11.23 10.46
C ARG A 234 22.83 -10.98 11.82
N SER A 235 22.51 -11.81 12.79
CA SER A 235 23.17 -11.77 14.10
C SER A 235 24.59 -12.31 14.02
N GLU A 236 25.57 -11.53 14.49
CA GLU A 236 26.96 -11.99 14.61
C GLU A 236 27.19 -12.92 15.82
N ARG A 237 26.15 -13.27 16.59
CA ARG A 237 26.26 -14.06 17.83
C ARG A 237 26.26 -15.59 17.66
N SER A 238 26.53 -16.11 16.47
CA SER A 238 26.82 -17.55 16.29
C SER A 238 27.79 -17.81 15.14
N ALA A 239 29.05 -17.46 15.37
CA ALA A 239 30.21 -18.24 14.95
C ALA A 239 31.32 -18.09 16.02
N GLY A 240 30.98 -18.42 17.26
CA GLY A 240 31.97 -18.83 18.27
C GLY A 240 32.43 -20.25 17.95
N GLY A 241 33.18 -20.38 16.86
CA GLY A 241 33.86 -21.59 16.43
C GLY A 241 35.05 -21.13 15.62
N CYS A 242 36.25 -21.44 16.10
CA CYS A 242 37.54 -20.92 15.62
C CYS A 242 37.57 -20.66 14.11
N ASP A 243 37.90 -19.42 13.75
CA ASP A 243 38.22 -18.95 12.39
C ASP A 243 39.25 -19.91 11.73
N PRO A 244 39.26 -20.07 10.39
CA PRO A 244 39.83 -18.96 9.63
C PRO A 244 39.17 -18.68 8.26
N LYS A 245 38.94 -17.39 7.99
CA LYS A 245 39.21 -16.63 6.75
C LYS A 245 38.02 -15.86 6.14
N GLY A 246 37.57 -14.81 6.83
CA GLY A 246 36.87 -13.67 6.21
C GLY A 246 37.76 -12.80 5.28
N GLY A 247 39.09 -13.01 5.31
CA GLY A 247 40.06 -12.32 4.46
C GLY A 247 40.19 -12.88 3.04
N GLU A 248 39.85 -14.15 2.80
CA GLU A 248 40.07 -14.78 1.47
C GLU A 248 38.97 -14.48 0.47
N GLN A 249 37.70 -14.41 0.91
CA GLN A 249 36.57 -14.05 0.04
C GLN A 249 36.63 -12.57 -0.40
N ASN A 250 36.98 -11.68 0.54
CA ASN A 250 37.18 -10.27 0.23
C ASN A 250 38.41 -10.02 -0.66
N THR A 251 39.47 -10.83 -0.55
CA THR A 251 40.64 -10.71 -1.45
C THR A 251 40.42 -11.36 -2.80
N THR A 252 39.68 -12.48 -2.89
CA THR A 252 39.32 -13.12 -4.16
C THR A 252 38.37 -12.26 -4.97
N LEU A 253 37.34 -11.69 -4.37
CA LEU A 253 36.40 -10.79 -5.06
C LEU A 253 37.09 -9.50 -5.53
N ARG A 254 37.97 -8.92 -4.68
CA ARG A 254 38.82 -7.78 -5.07
C ARG A 254 39.78 -8.14 -6.21
N ARG A 255 40.34 -9.36 -6.22
CA ARG A 255 41.23 -9.84 -7.28
C ARG A 255 40.48 -10.05 -8.59
N GLU A 256 39.29 -10.66 -8.54
CA GLU A 256 38.44 -10.83 -9.72
C GLU A 256 37.99 -9.48 -10.30
N LEU A 257 37.55 -8.53 -9.46
CA LEU A 257 37.17 -7.19 -9.90
C LEU A 257 38.35 -6.47 -10.57
N LYS A 258 39.56 -6.55 -10.01
CA LYS A 258 40.77 -5.97 -10.63
C LYS A 258 41.07 -6.59 -12.00
N GLN A 259 40.92 -7.91 -12.16
CA GLN A 259 41.12 -8.58 -13.44
C GLN A 259 40.05 -8.18 -14.47
N PHE A 260 38.79 -8.08 -14.04
CA PHE A 260 37.68 -7.63 -14.88
C PHE A 260 37.92 -6.20 -15.39
N PHE A 261 38.19 -5.23 -14.50
CA PHE A 261 38.44 -3.84 -14.91
C PHE A 261 39.68 -3.70 -15.80
N GLY A 262 40.73 -4.50 -15.55
CA GLY A 262 41.91 -4.55 -16.42
C GLY A 262 41.60 -5.09 -17.82
N TRP A 263 40.70 -6.08 -17.93
CA TRP A 263 40.23 -6.60 -19.21
C TRP A 263 39.33 -5.60 -19.94
N VAL A 264 38.39 -4.96 -19.23
CA VAL A 264 37.50 -3.90 -19.77
C VAL A 264 38.33 -2.76 -20.37
N LYS A 265 39.38 -2.30 -19.67
CA LYS A 265 40.26 -1.23 -20.17
C LYS A 265 40.98 -1.59 -21.49
N LYS A 266 41.18 -2.88 -21.77
CA LYS A 266 41.86 -3.37 -22.99
C LYS A 266 40.91 -3.70 -24.14
N HIS A 267 39.65 -4.04 -23.85
CA HIS A 267 38.71 -4.58 -24.83
C HIS A 267 37.46 -3.72 -25.04
N ALA A 268 37.18 -2.79 -24.14
CA ALA A 268 36.08 -1.83 -24.23
C ALA A 268 36.66 -0.41 -24.23
N TYR A 269 37.11 0.05 -25.39
CA TYR A 269 37.50 1.44 -25.60
C TYR A 269 36.24 2.29 -25.78
N GLY A 270 35.75 2.87 -24.68
CA GLY A 270 34.63 3.81 -24.67
C GLY A 270 33.67 3.60 -23.49
N CYS A 271 33.31 4.68 -22.79
CA CYS A 271 32.35 4.64 -21.69
C CYS A 271 30.97 4.20 -22.18
N SER A 272 30.65 2.91 -22.02
CA SER A 272 29.29 2.42 -22.16
C SER A 272 28.99 1.36 -21.09
N ASN A 273 27.82 1.51 -20.48
CA ASN A 273 27.27 0.85 -19.29
C ASN A 273 28.00 -0.42 -18.82
N LEU A 274 28.69 -0.32 -17.68
CA LEU A 274 29.08 -1.47 -16.88
C LEU A 274 27.81 -2.21 -16.44
N GLY A 275 27.55 -3.36 -17.05
CA GLY A 275 26.39 -4.19 -16.76
C GLY A 275 26.75 -5.67 -16.70
N ILE A 276 25.81 -6.47 -16.19
CA ILE A 276 26.01 -7.90 -15.94
C ILE A 276 26.41 -8.67 -17.21
N LYS A 277 25.92 -8.23 -18.38
CA LYS A 277 26.27 -8.82 -19.69
C LYS A 277 27.76 -8.74 -20.03
N LEU A 278 28.45 -7.67 -19.64
CA LEU A 278 29.88 -7.49 -19.90
C LEU A 278 30.73 -8.34 -18.96
N TYR A 279 30.26 -8.51 -17.73
CA TYR A 279 30.87 -9.42 -16.75
C TYR A 279 30.79 -10.87 -17.22
N ASP A 280 29.64 -11.31 -17.74
CA ASP A 280 29.47 -12.66 -18.29
C ASP A 280 30.38 -12.93 -19.51
N GLN A 281 30.52 -11.96 -20.41
CA GLN A 281 31.45 -12.06 -21.53
C GLN A 281 32.91 -12.25 -21.07
N TRP A 282 33.33 -11.50 -20.04
CA TRP A 282 34.66 -11.67 -19.46
C TRP A 282 34.85 -13.05 -18.81
N ARG A 283 33.84 -13.57 -18.08
CA ARG A 283 33.90 -14.90 -17.46
C ARG A 283 34.07 -16.02 -18.49
N VAL A 284 33.36 -15.94 -19.62
CA VAL A 284 33.51 -16.88 -20.74
C VAL A 284 34.91 -16.79 -21.37
N TRP A 285 35.43 -15.57 -21.55
CA TRP A 285 36.80 -15.37 -22.04
C TRP A 285 37.85 -15.97 -21.09
N LEU A 286 37.69 -15.78 -19.78
CA LEU A 286 38.59 -16.32 -18.76
C LEU A 286 38.65 -17.86 -18.85
N GLN A 287 37.50 -18.52 -18.95
CA GLN A 287 37.41 -19.97 -19.07
C GLN A 287 38.04 -20.50 -20.37
N LYS A 288 37.86 -19.79 -21.50
CA LYS A 288 38.51 -20.15 -22.77
C LYS A 288 40.03 -20.03 -22.68
N SER A 289 40.54 -18.94 -22.11
CA SER A 289 41.99 -18.72 -21.93
C SER A 289 42.66 -19.78 -21.05
N HIS A 290 42.01 -20.20 -19.96
CA HIS A 290 42.49 -21.29 -19.11
C HIS A 290 42.51 -22.65 -19.84
N LYS A 291 41.53 -22.91 -20.73
CA LYS A 291 41.56 -24.11 -21.59
C LYS A 291 42.70 -24.06 -22.61
N THR A 292 42.96 -22.93 -23.25
CA THR A 292 44.05 -22.78 -24.22
C THR A 292 45.42 -22.92 -23.54
N ARG A 293 45.58 -22.38 -22.32
CA ARG A 293 46.84 -22.49 -21.55
C ARG A 293 47.14 -23.92 -21.09
N ASN A 294 46.12 -24.73 -20.83
CA ASN A 294 46.29 -26.13 -20.46
C ASN A 294 46.50 -27.08 -21.65
N GLN A 295 46.23 -26.63 -22.88
CA GLN A 295 46.52 -27.39 -24.11
C GLN A 295 47.93 -27.12 -24.67
N VAL A 296 48.51 -25.93 -24.42
CA VAL A 296 49.89 -25.61 -24.85
C VAL A 296 50.96 -26.27 -23.95
N GLY A 297 50.57 -26.86 -22.82
CA GLY A 297 51.49 -27.55 -21.90
C GLY A 297 51.56 -29.09 -22.08
N LYS A 298 50.93 -29.64 -23.10
CA LYS A 298 51.00 -31.08 -23.44
C LYS A 298 51.05 -31.26 -24.95
N GLU A 299 52.27 -31.19 -25.49
CA GLU A 299 52.67 -32.00 -26.64
C GLU A 299 54.01 -32.67 -26.30
N PRO A 300 54.24 -33.91 -26.78
CA PRO A 300 55.29 -34.82 -26.33
C PRO A 300 56.71 -34.39 -26.73
#